data_AF-A0A1B6KVR3-F1
#
_entry.id   AF-A0A1B6KVR3-F1
#
_cell.length_a   1.000
_cell.length_b   1.000
_cell.length_c   1.000
_cell.angle_alpha   90.00
_cell.angle_beta   90.00
_cell.angle_gamma   90.00
#
_symmetry.space_group_name_H-M   'P 1'
#
loop_
_entity.id
_entity.type
_entity.pdbx_description
1 polymer ?
#
loop_
_entity_poly.entity_id
_entity_poly.type
_entity_poly.pdbx_seq_one_letter_code
_entity_poly.pdbx_strand_id
1 'polypeptide(L)'
;NNLPPEKNMTVAISLFINRVSAVDESKEEISLEVFLQVYWIDRRIRIADNLSGVDHLELTWGKDNEFWVPDLYIRQLREMKVLSLFQEMTSVRLYRNQTMRVSMGATVIIKCDMDFVLYPLDVQECAVDFSSYKYTAEDMRFIWQNDPPLSFPSDFGDGYRLPKYVVSFVTENKTHNVYYGEVLHAVK
;
A
#
# COMPACT_ATOMS: atom_id res chain seq x y z
N ASN A 1 -11.39 -6.28 18.93
CA ASN A 1 -11.54 -7.47 18.07
C ASN A 1 -10.25 -7.59 17.23
N ASN A 2 -9.12 -7.91 17.85
CA ASN A 2 -7.79 -7.51 17.35
C ASN A 2 -7.06 -8.59 16.53
N LEU A 3 -7.72 -9.73 16.31
CA LEU A 3 -7.17 -10.83 15.54
C LEU A 3 -7.66 -10.78 14.09
N PRO A 4 -6.85 -11.27 13.13
CA PRO A 4 -7.26 -11.42 11.74
C PRO A 4 -8.56 -12.24 11.68
N PRO A 5 -9.47 -11.90 10.76
CA PRO A 5 -10.70 -12.68 10.58
C PRO A 5 -10.46 -14.17 10.31
N GLU A 6 -9.35 -14.53 9.64
CA GLU A 6 -9.02 -15.90 9.24
C GLU A 6 -7.52 -16.18 9.33
N LYS A 7 -7.14 -17.47 9.47
CA LYS A 7 -5.75 -17.95 9.60
C LYS A 7 -4.97 -17.99 8.27
N ASN A 8 -5.59 -17.67 7.14
CA ASN A 8 -4.92 -17.51 5.85
C ASN A 8 -5.56 -16.32 5.14
N MET A 9 -5.27 -15.13 5.67
CA MET A 9 -5.84 -13.90 5.17
C MET A 9 -5.14 -13.50 3.88
N THR A 10 -5.93 -13.18 2.85
CA THR A 10 -5.41 -12.57 1.63
C THR A 10 -5.73 -11.09 1.66
N VAL A 11 -4.69 -10.27 1.65
CA VAL A 11 -4.80 -8.81 1.62
C VAL A 11 -4.37 -8.33 0.23
N ALA A 12 -5.27 -7.67 -0.50
CA ALA A 12 -4.93 -7.10 -1.80
C ALA A 12 -4.51 -5.63 -1.67
N ILE A 13 -3.50 -5.23 -2.43
CA ILE A 13 -2.94 -3.87 -2.44
C ILE A 13 -3.14 -3.28 -3.83
N SER A 14 -3.56 -2.01 -3.87
CA SER A 14 -3.51 -1.17 -5.05
C SER A 14 -2.87 0.16 -4.70
N LEU A 15 -2.10 0.73 -5.62
CA LEU A 15 -1.52 2.06 -5.49
C LEU A 15 -2.10 2.94 -6.58
N PHE A 16 -2.70 4.06 -6.18
CA PHE A 16 -2.83 5.19 -7.07
C PHE A 16 -1.63 6.09 -6.85
N ILE A 17 -0.73 6.16 -7.82
CA ILE A 17 0.43 7.03 -7.75
C ILE A 17 -0.04 8.38 -8.26
N ASN A 18 -0.01 9.41 -7.42
CA ASN A 18 -0.44 10.75 -7.80
C ASN A 18 0.72 11.47 -8.50
N ARG A 19 1.88 11.52 -7.83
CA ARG A 19 3.12 12.07 -8.40
C ARG A 19 4.39 11.54 -7.76
N VAL A 20 5.48 11.65 -8.51
CA VAL A 20 6.84 11.57 -7.98
C VAL A 20 7.26 12.99 -7.56
N SER A 21 7.48 13.19 -6.27
CA SER A 21 7.78 14.50 -5.70
C SER A 21 9.26 14.85 -5.81
N ALA A 22 10.15 13.90 -5.55
CA ALA A 22 11.60 14.11 -5.60
C ALA A 22 12.36 12.78 -5.71
N VAL A 23 13.58 12.88 -6.22
CA VAL A 23 14.63 11.85 -6.14
C VAL A 23 15.84 12.51 -5.50
N ASP A 24 16.30 11.96 -4.38
CA ASP A 24 17.50 12.43 -3.66
C ASP A 24 18.61 11.39 -3.85
N GLU A 25 19.53 11.66 -4.78
CA GLU A 25 20.68 10.78 -5.09
C GLU A 25 21.62 10.63 -3.89
N SER A 26 21.73 11.67 -3.05
CA SER A 26 22.67 11.69 -1.93
C SER A 26 22.24 10.82 -0.77
N LYS A 27 20.92 10.72 -0.56
CA LYS A 27 20.30 9.80 0.41
C LYS A 27 19.86 8.49 -0.23
N GLU A 28 19.89 8.45 -1.55
CA GLU A 28 19.36 7.40 -2.40
C GLU A 28 17.87 7.13 -2.07
N GLU A 29 17.05 8.17 -2.10
CA GLU A 29 15.62 8.13 -1.72
C GLU A 29 14.70 8.60 -2.85
N ILE A 30 13.51 8.00 -2.93
CA ILE A 30 12.43 8.48 -3.80
C ILE A 30 11.24 8.89 -2.94
N SER A 31 10.74 10.09 -3.19
CA SER A 31 9.54 10.64 -2.55
C SER A 31 8.34 10.54 -3.51
N LEU A 32 7.29 9.86 -3.06
CA LEU A 32 6.06 9.63 -3.82
C LEU A 32 4.86 10.21 -3.07
N GLU A 33 3.89 10.75 -3.78
CA GLU A 33 2.55 10.98 -3.26
C GLU A 33 1.61 9.93 -3.83
N VAL A 34 1.00 9.15 -2.97
CA VAL A 34 0.19 8.00 -3.36
C VAL A 34 -1.13 7.96 -2.58
N PHE A 35 -2.16 7.35 -3.16
CA PHE A 35 -3.23 6.74 -2.38
C PHE A 35 -2.99 5.25 -2.31
N LEU A 36 -2.61 4.77 -1.13
CA LEU A 36 -2.44 3.37 -0.82
C LEU A 36 -3.81 2.77 -0.48
N GLN A 37 -4.19 1.73 -1.20
CA GLN A 37 -5.47 1.06 -1.06
C GLN A 37 -5.26 -0.39 -0.64
N VAL A 38 -5.88 -0.77 0.46
CA VAL A 38 -5.74 -2.10 1.07
C VAL A 38 -7.12 -2.73 1.18
N TYR A 39 -7.23 -3.98 0.72
CA TYR A 39 -8.48 -4.72 0.63
C TYR A 39 -8.36 -6.05 1.37
N TRP A 40 -9.37 -6.38 2.16
CA TRP A 40 -9.49 -7.72 2.77
C TRP A 40 -10.96 -8.08 2.91
N ILE A 41 -11.26 -9.35 3.15
CA ILE A 41 -12.64 -9.81 3.40
C ILE A 41 -12.75 -10.13 4.89
N ASP A 42 -13.76 -9.56 5.56
CA ASP A 42 -14.07 -9.90 6.96
C ASP A 42 -15.44 -10.58 7.05
N ARG A 43 -15.44 -11.91 7.07
CA ARG A 43 -16.67 -12.74 7.12
C ARG A 43 -17.43 -12.64 8.45
N ARG A 44 -16.90 -11.93 9.45
CA ARG A 44 -17.57 -11.71 10.74
C ARG A 44 -18.59 -10.57 10.65
N ILE A 45 -18.45 -9.69 9.66
CA ILE A 45 -19.33 -8.54 9.46
C ILE A 45 -20.64 -9.01 8.83
N ARG A 46 -21.75 -8.74 9.52
CA ARG A 46 -23.10 -8.98 9.01
C ARG A 46 -23.70 -7.68 8.51
N ILE A 47 -24.02 -7.65 7.22
CA ILE A 47 -24.65 -6.50 6.58
C ILE A 47 -26.15 -6.76 6.54
N ALA A 48 -26.96 -5.80 7.01
CA ALA A 48 -28.41 -5.94 6.97
C ALA A 48 -28.93 -5.84 5.53
N ASP A 49 -29.89 -6.68 5.16
CA ASP A 49 -30.45 -6.76 3.79
C ASP A 49 -31.24 -5.51 3.37
N ASN A 50 -31.46 -4.57 4.30
CA ASN A 50 -32.23 -3.34 4.05
C ASN A 50 -31.43 -2.22 3.35
N LEU A 51 -30.18 -2.46 2.95
CA LEU A 51 -29.36 -1.51 2.19
C LEU A 51 -29.74 -1.51 0.71
N SER A 52 -31.01 -1.21 0.39
CA SER A 52 -31.47 -1.14 -1.01
C SER A 52 -30.74 -0.02 -1.76
N GLY A 53 -30.11 -0.35 -2.88
CA GLY A 53 -29.52 0.62 -3.82
C GLY A 53 -28.10 1.12 -3.56
N VAL A 54 -27.42 0.71 -2.49
CA VAL A 54 -26.03 1.16 -2.19
C VAL A 54 -25.04 -0.01 -2.27
N ASP A 55 -24.01 0.12 -3.11
CA ASP A 55 -22.98 -0.92 -3.32
C ASP A 55 -22.00 -1.05 -2.14
N HIS A 56 -21.80 0.03 -1.39
CA HIS A 56 -20.88 0.09 -0.25
C HIS A 56 -21.32 1.10 0.81
N LEU A 57 -20.98 0.84 2.06
CA LEU A 57 -21.11 1.77 3.18
C LEU A 57 -19.78 2.50 3.40
N GLU A 58 -19.82 3.82 3.56
CA GLU A 58 -18.66 4.57 4.05
C GLU A 58 -18.62 4.53 5.58
N LEU A 59 -17.48 4.14 6.13
CA LEU A 59 -17.25 4.06 7.57
C LEU A 59 -16.30 5.20 7.99
N THR A 60 -16.47 5.67 9.22
CA THR A 60 -15.58 6.68 9.79
C THR A 60 -14.26 6.03 10.21
N TRP A 61 -13.14 6.58 9.73
CA TRP A 61 -11.81 6.24 10.24
C TRP A 61 -11.61 6.86 11.63
N GLY A 62 -11.33 6.03 12.63
CA GLY A 62 -11.09 6.45 14.01
C GLY A 62 -9.92 5.72 14.66
N LYS A 63 -9.47 6.21 15.82
CA LYS A 63 -8.40 5.55 16.60
C LYS A 63 -8.82 4.18 17.12
N ASP A 64 -10.10 4.04 17.47
CA ASP A 64 -10.71 2.81 17.97
C ASP A 64 -11.68 2.25 16.93
N ASN A 65 -11.18 1.93 15.74
CA ASN A 65 -11.98 1.28 14.71
C ASN A 65 -12.62 0.00 15.30
N GLU A 66 -13.93 -0.14 15.15
CA GLU A 66 -14.66 -1.33 15.62
C GLU A 66 -14.37 -2.58 14.76
N PHE A 67 -13.69 -2.39 13.63
CA PHE A 67 -13.25 -3.42 12.70
C PHE A 67 -11.73 -3.62 12.76
N TRP A 68 -11.30 -4.83 12.42
CA TRP A 68 -9.89 -5.18 12.32
C TRP A 68 -9.28 -4.57 11.05
N VAL A 69 -8.03 -4.09 11.13
CA VAL A 69 -7.25 -3.54 10.00
C VAL A 69 -5.96 -4.34 9.87
N PRO A 70 -5.56 -4.80 8.66
CA PRO A 70 -4.29 -5.49 8.46
C PRO A 70 -3.11 -4.58 8.79
N ASP A 71 -2.07 -5.14 9.41
CA ASP A 71 -0.81 -4.46 9.61
C ASP A 71 0.01 -4.50 8.33
N LEU A 72 0.10 -3.37 7.65
CA LEU A 72 0.94 -3.22 6.47
C LEU A 72 2.30 -2.67 6.84
N TYR A 73 3.35 -3.41 6.48
CA TYR A 73 4.74 -3.00 6.61
C TYR A 73 5.37 -2.88 5.22
N ILE A 74 5.91 -1.70 4.94
CA ILE A 74 6.67 -1.41 3.71
C ILE A 74 8.15 -1.48 4.07
N ARG A 75 8.87 -2.43 3.49
CA ARG A 75 10.25 -2.73 3.90
C ARG A 75 11.22 -1.57 3.62
N GLN A 76 11.11 -0.95 2.46
CA GLN A 76 11.99 0.14 2.05
C GLN A 76 11.56 1.50 2.62
N LEU A 77 10.56 1.54 3.50
CA LEU A 77 10.03 2.78 4.02
C LEU A 77 11.05 3.52 4.89
N ARG A 78 11.28 4.79 4.54
CA ARG A 78 12.03 5.75 5.37
C ARG A 78 11.10 6.62 6.17
N GLU A 79 10.11 7.19 5.50
CA GLU A 79 9.10 8.05 6.12
C GLU A 79 7.76 7.88 5.40
N MET A 80 6.68 7.86 6.17
CA MET A 80 5.33 7.95 5.64
C MET A 80 4.58 9.04 6.40
N LYS A 81 3.99 9.97 5.66
CA LYS A 81 3.16 11.03 6.21
C LYS A 81 1.79 10.99 5.56
N VAL A 82 0.76 10.75 6.36
CA VAL A 82 -0.63 10.82 5.91
C VAL A 82 -0.94 12.27 5.51
N LEU A 83 -1.53 12.43 4.33
CA LEU A 83 -1.94 13.74 3.83
C LEU A 83 -3.17 14.21 4.60
N SER A 84 -3.15 15.47 5.03
CA SER A 84 -4.26 16.07 5.77
C SER A 84 -4.34 17.56 5.49
N LEU A 85 -5.57 18.08 5.34
CA LEU A 85 -5.84 19.53 5.30
C LEU A 85 -6.77 19.92 6.46
N PHE A 86 -8.04 19.53 6.37
CA PHE A 86 -9.01 19.65 7.46
C PHE A 86 -9.17 18.33 8.23
N GLN A 87 -9.05 17.21 7.51
CA GLN A 87 -9.05 15.84 8.01
C GLN A 87 -7.98 15.05 7.26
N GLU A 88 -7.54 13.94 7.85
CA GLU A 88 -6.73 12.93 7.16
C GLU A 88 -7.44 12.45 5.89
N MET A 89 -6.69 12.30 4.80
CA MET A 89 -7.18 11.77 3.52
C MET A 89 -7.33 10.24 3.58
N THR A 90 -8.13 9.77 4.53
CA THR A 90 -8.39 8.35 4.77
C THR A 90 -9.88 8.06 4.56
N SER A 91 -10.18 7.04 3.75
CA SER A 91 -11.54 6.58 3.48
C SER A 91 -11.62 5.09 3.76
N VAL A 92 -12.70 4.68 4.44
CA VAL A 92 -13.01 3.28 4.71
C VAL A 92 -14.33 2.94 4.06
N ARG A 93 -14.36 1.86 3.28
CA ARG A 93 -15.58 1.37 2.62
C ARG A 93 -15.79 -0.10 2.94
N LEU A 94 -17.02 -0.44 3.31
CA LEU A 94 -17.50 -1.81 3.46
C LEU A 94 -18.43 -2.13 2.29
N TYR A 95 -18.03 -3.07 1.45
CA TYR A 95 -18.82 -3.54 0.32
C TYR A 95 -19.78 -4.66 0.74
N ARG A 96 -20.87 -4.84 -0.03
CA ARG A 96 -21.88 -5.89 0.24
C ARG A 96 -21.33 -7.30 0.31
N ASN A 97 -20.26 -7.59 -0.41
CA ASN A 97 -19.58 -8.88 -0.39
C ASN A 97 -18.66 -9.06 0.84
N GLN A 98 -18.79 -8.20 1.86
CA GLN A 98 -17.95 -8.16 3.07
C GLN A 98 -16.48 -7.81 2.81
N THR A 99 -16.16 -7.28 1.61
CA THR A 99 -14.86 -6.67 1.37
C THR A 99 -14.78 -5.34 2.10
N MET A 100 -13.74 -5.20 2.92
CA MET A 100 -13.30 -3.94 3.48
C MET A 100 -12.25 -3.33 2.57
N ARG A 101 -12.31 -2.02 2.37
CA ARG A 101 -11.30 -1.23 1.69
C ARG A 101 -10.90 -0.06 2.56
N VAL A 102 -9.61 0.08 2.82
CA VAL A 102 -9.02 1.30 3.37
C VAL A 102 -8.22 1.96 2.26
N SER A 103 -8.46 3.25 2.03
CA SER A 103 -7.70 4.08 1.10
C SER A 103 -7.12 5.25 1.85
N MET A 104 -5.81 5.44 1.78
CA MET A 104 -5.10 6.50 2.50
C MET A 104 -4.17 7.25 1.56
N GLY A 105 -4.37 8.57 1.47
CA GLY A 105 -3.45 9.49 0.80
C GLY A 105 -2.23 9.75 1.67
N ALA A 106 -1.03 9.51 1.17
CA ALA A 106 0.21 9.70 1.91
C ALA A 106 1.36 10.18 1.02
N THR A 107 2.26 10.96 1.59
CA THR A 107 3.63 11.11 1.11
C THR A 107 4.44 9.94 1.65
N VAL A 108 5.08 9.19 0.76
CA VAL A 108 5.87 8.00 1.07
C VAL A 108 7.29 8.24 0.56
N ILE A 109 8.26 8.17 1.46
CA ILE A 109 9.69 8.20 1.14
C ILE A 109 10.23 6.79 1.28
N ILE A 110 10.78 6.25 0.20
CA ILE A 110 11.39 4.93 0.16
C ILE A 110 12.90 5.05 -0.05
N LYS A 111 13.66 4.15 0.57
CA LYS A 111 15.05 3.90 0.23
C LYS A 111 15.11 3.17 -1.11
N CYS A 112 15.99 3.63 -1.98
CA CYS A 112 16.36 2.94 -3.21
C CYS A 112 17.87 2.78 -3.19
N ASP A 113 18.41 1.57 -3.29
CA ASP A 113 19.86 1.37 -3.33
C ASP A 113 20.35 1.67 -4.75
N MET A 114 20.80 2.91 -5.00
CA MET A 114 21.10 3.39 -6.35
C MET A 114 22.50 2.97 -6.80
N ASP A 115 22.65 2.64 -8.08
CA ASP A 115 23.92 2.29 -8.72
C ASP A 115 24.42 3.40 -9.65
N PHE A 116 25.46 4.10 -9.23
CA PHE A 116 26.03 5.24 -9.97
C PHE A 116 27.18 4.90 -10.91
N VAL A 117 27.42 3.62 -11.23
CA VAL A 117 28.51 3.20 -12.12
C VAL A 117 28.48 3.92 -13.48
N LEU A 118 27.29 4.24 -14.00
CA LEU A 118 27.11 4.86 -15.32
C LEU A 118 26.66 6.33 -15.26
N TYR A 119 26.84 7.01 -14.12
CA TYR A 119 26.39 8.40 -13.97
C TYR A 119 26.85 9.32 -15.11
N PRO A 120 25.96 10.15 -15.73
CA PRO A 120 24.53 10.37 -15.44
C PRO A 120 23.56 9.58 -16.37
N LEU A 121 24.04 8.52 -17.02
CA LEU A 121 23.31 7.69 -17.99
C LEU A 121 22.89 6.34 -17.40
N ASP A 122 22.86 6.26 -16.07
CA ASP A 122 22.45 5.13 -15.27
C ASP A 122 20.92 4.93 -15.28
N VAL A 123 20.50 3.69 -14.99
CA VAL A 123 19.10 3.31 -14.78
C VAL A 123 18.99 2.78 -13.37
N GLN A 124 18.06 3.33 -12.59
CA GLN A 124 17.84 2.97 -11.20
C GLN A 124 16.62 2.08 -11.05
N GLU A 125 16.78 0.94 -10.37
CA GLU A 125 15.69 0.01 -10.06
C GLU A 125 15.39 0.05 -8.56
N CYS A 126 14.22 0.60 -8.20
CA CYS A 126 13.82 0.77 -6.82
C CYS A 126 12.69 -0.19 -6.46
N ALA A 127 13.01 -1.27 -5.76
CA ALA A 127 12.03 -2.25 -5.30
C ALA A 127 11.25 -1.76 -4.06
N VAL A 128 9.95 -2.06 -4.00
CA VAL A 128 9.09 -1.78 -2.85
C VAL A 128 8.34 -3.05 -2.47
N ASP A 129 8.64 -3.57 -1.28
CA ASP A 129 8.05 -4.80 -0.77
C ASP A 129 7.02 -4.50 0.33
N PHE A 130 5.87 -5.17 0.21
CA PHE A 130 4.79 -5.12 1.20
C PHE A 130 4.73 -6.44 1.96
N SER A 131 4.62 -6.37 3.28
CA SER A 131 4.55 -7.52 4.17
C SER A 131 3.77 -7.20 5.45
N SER A 132 3.55 -8.20 6.29
CA SER A 132 3.03 -8.00 7.65
C SER A 132 4.21 -7.89 8.61
N TYR A 133 4.06 -7.06 9.65
CA TYR A 133 5.03 -6.98 10.72
C TYR A 133 4.85 -8.11 11.74
N LYS A 134 3.59 -8.53 11.98
CA LYS A 134 3.22 -9.45 13.06
C LYS A 134 2.96 -10.88 12.59
N TYR A 135 2.50 -11.06 11.38
CA TYR A 135 2.00 -12.34 10.86
C TYR A 135 2.95 -12.93 9.82
N THR A 136 3.01 -14.26 9.80
CA THR A 136 3.80 -14.99 8.80
C THR A 136 3.06 -15.06 7.47
N ALA A 137 3.77 -15.47 6.41
CA ALA A 137 3.16 -15.68 5.09
C ALA A 137 2.08 -16.78 5.08
N GLU A 138 2.09 -17.69 6.06
CA GLU A 138 1.05 -18.71 6.24
C GLU A 138 -0.23 -18.11 6.83
N ASP A 139 -0.09 -17.13 7.72
CA ASP A 139 -1.19 -16.45 8.40
C ASP A 139 -1.82 -15.37 7.51
N MET A 140 -0.98 -14.62 6.78
CA MET A 140 -1.37 -13.49 5.97
C MET A 140 -0.46 -13.32 4.75
N ARG A 141 -1.06 -13.19 3.58
CA ARG A 141 -0.36 -12.92 2.32
C ARG A 141 -0.86 -11.64 1.67
N PHE A 142 0.08 -10.88 1.11
CA PHE A 142 -0.21 -9.68 0.32
C PHE A 142 -0.15 -10.01 -1.16
N ILE A 143 -1.12 -9.51 -1.92
CA ILE A 143 -1.20 -9.66 -3.37
C ILE A 143 -1.49 -8.31 -4.01
N TRP A 144 -1.14 -8.16 -5.27
CA TRP A 144 -1.60 -7.04 -6.07
C TRP A 144 -3.08 -7.19 -6.41
N GLN A 145 -3.82 -6.08 -6.40
CA GLN A 145 -5.22 -6.06 -6.82
C GLN A 145 -5.30 -6.26 -8.34
N ASN A 146 -6.24 -7.07 -8.81
CA ASN A 146 -6.28 -7.45 -10.24
C ASN A 146 -6.69 -6.32 -11.19
N ASP A 147 -7.46 -5.33 -10.73
CA ASP A 147 -8.05 -4.32 -11.61
C ASP A 147 -8.26 -2.96 -10.92
N PRO A 148 -7.34 -1.98 -11.11
CA PRO A 148 -5.93 -2.17 -11.47
C PRO A 148 -5.02 -2.18 -10.21
N PRO A 149 -3.85 -2.84 -10.27
CA PRO A 149 -2.88 -2.83 -9.17
C PRO A 149 -2.16 -1.48 -9.04
N LEU A 150 -1.91 -0.83 -10.18
CA LEU A 150 -1.40 0.53 -10.28
C LEU A 150 -2.39 1.39 -11.07
N SER A 151 -2.63 2.58 -10.57
CA SER A 151 -3.44 3.59 -11.25
C SER A 151 -2.77 4.95 -11.16
N PHE A 152 -3.10 5.82 -12.12
CA PHE A 152 -2.47 7.12 -12.31
C PHE A 152 -3.55 8.16 -12.64
N PRO A 153 -3.31 9.46 -12.42
CA PRO A 153 -4.19 10.54 -12.87
C PRO A 153 -4.52 10.45 -14.37
N SER A 154 -5.70 10.91 -14.79
CA SER A 154 -6.12 10.82 -16.19
C SER A 154 -5.34 11.73 -17.15
N ASP A 155 -4.73 12.78 -16.62
CA ASP A 155 -3.80 13.68 -17.31
C ASP A 155 -2.37 13.13 -17.38
N PHE A 156 -2.17 11.88 -16.96
CA PHE A 156 -0.92 11.17 -17.08
C PHE A 156 -0.61 10.87 -18.57
N GLY A 157 0.31 11.65 -19.15
CA GLY A 157 0.90 11.43 -20.47
C GLY A 157 1.96 10.31 -20.46
N ASP A 158 3.10 10.48 -21.15
CA ASP A 158 4.12 9.42 -21.30
C ASP A 158 4.97 9.09 -20.03
N GLY A 159 4.46 9.31 -18.82
CA GLY A 159 5.15 8.96 -17.57
C GLY A 159 5.51 10.16 -16.66
N TYR A 160 6.08 9.86 -15.49
CA TYR A 160 6.54 10.88 -14.55
C TYR A 160 7.89 11.43 -14.97
N ARG A 161 7.89 12.66 -15.49
CA ARG A 161 9.10 13.37 -15.90
C ARG A 161 9.51 14.38 -14.83
N LEU A 162 10.68 14.15 -14.25
CA LEU A 162 11.41 15.10 -13.43
C LEU A 162 12.48 15.79 -14.30
N PRO A 163 13.05 16.93 -13.89
CA PRO A 163 14.10 17.60 -14.67
C PRO A 163 15.30 16.71 -15.04
N LYS A 164 15.58 15.67 -14.25
CA LYS A 164 16.70 14.74 -14.46
C LYS A 164 16.28 13.29 -14.76
N TYR A 165 15.01 12.92 -14.55
CA TYR A 165 14.59 11.52 -14.59
C TYR A 165 13.30 11.32 -15.37
N VAL A 166 13.19 10.14 -15.97
CA VAL A 166 11.92 9.59 -16.45
C VAL A 166 11.63 8.38 -15.56
N VAL A 167 10.51 8.41 -14.85
CA VAL A 167 10.14 7.37 -13.89
C VAL A 167 8.94 6.58 -14.41
N SER A 168 9.08 5.26 -14.41
CA SER A 168 8.03 4.30 -14.73
C SER A 168 7.78 3.39 -13.54
N PHE A 169 6.61 2.75 -13.51
CA PHE A 169 6.19 1.87 -12.43
C PHE A 169 5.73 0.54 -13.00
N VAL A 170 6.15 -0.54 -12.37
CA VAL A 170 5.78 -1.91 -12.73
C VAL A 170 5.41 -2.68 -11.47
N THR A 171 4.56 -3.69 -11.62
CA THR A 171 4.27 -4.64 -10.55
C THR A 171 4.90 -5.97 -10.89
N GLU A 172 5.49 -6.60 -9.89
CA GLU A 172 5.95 -7.98 -9.99
C GLU A 172 5.08 -8.88 -9.12
N ASN A 173 4.62 -10.00 -9.69
CA ASN A 173 3.91 -11.06 -8.97
C ASN A 173 4.87 -12.07 -8.32
N LYS A 174 6.14 -11.70 -8.12
CA LYS A 174 7.09 -12.55 -7.40
C LYS A 174 6.86 -12.36 -5.91
N THR A 175 6.49 -13.45 -5.23
CA THR A 175 6.68 -13.55 -3.78
C THR A 175 8.18 -13.65 -3.52
N HIS A 176 8.84 -12.50 -3.34
CA HIS A 176 10.19 -12.51 -2.81
C HIS A 176 10.13 -12.96 -1.35
N ASN A 177 10.29 -14.27 -1.12
CA ASN A 177 10.61 -14.81 0.20
C ASN A 177 12.01 -14.33 0.58
N VAL A 178 12.15 -13.07 0.97
CA VAL A 178 13.41 -12.56 1.48
C VAL A 178 13.51 -12.96 2.94
N TYR A 179 14.02 -14.18 3.17
CA TYR A 179 14.43 -14.68 4.48
C TYR A 179 15.61 -13.84 4.98
N TYR A 180 15.33 -12.72 5.63
CA TYR A 180 16.28 -12.06 6.52
C TYR A 180 15.72 -12.18 7.93
N GLY A 181 16.37 -13.05 8.72
CA GLY A 181 16.01 -13.30 10.11
C GLY A 181 14.72 -14.11 10.27
N GLU A 182 14.78 -15.42 10.03
CA GLU A 182 14.08 -16.28 11.00
C GLU A 182 14.60 -15.87 12.39
N VAL A 183 13.67 -15.70 13.33
CA VAL A 183 13.89 -15.30 14.74
C VAL A 183 13.95 -13.77 14.96
N LEU A 184 12.79 -13.09 15.06
CA LEU A 184 12.42 -12.17 16.18
C LEU A 184 11.32 -11.10 15.93
N HIS A 185 10.55 -11.08 14.83
CA HIS A 185 9.44 -10.12 14.72
C HIS A 185 8.03 -10.66 15.02
N ALA A 186 7.87 -11.99 15.15
CA ALA A 186 6.68 -12.57 15.76
C ALA A 186 6.79 -12.48 17.29
N VAL A 187 6.40 -11.33 17.85
CA VAL A 187 6.13 -11.23 19.29
C VAL A 187 4.94 -12.14 19.59
N LYS A 188 5.20 -13.21 20.36
CA LYS A 188 4.18 -14.09 20.95
C LYS A 188 3.10 -13.30 21.68
#